data_AF-A0A951ETY4-F1
#
_entry.id   AF-A0A951ETY4-F1
#
_cell.length_a   1.000
_cell.length_b   1.000
_cell.length_c   1.000
_cell.angle_alpha   90.00
_cell.angle_beta   90.00
_cell.angle_gamma   90.00
#
_symmetry.space_group_name_H-M   'P 1'
#
loop_
_entity.id
_entity.type
_entity.pdbx_description
1 polymer ?
#
loop_
_entity_poly.entity_id
_entity_poly.type
_entity_poly.pdbx_seq_one_letter_code
_entity_poly.pdbx_strand_id
1 'polypeptide(L)' 'MIVSAKRARQLQGGARPALPTSSKKPTVVAMEEVRRGLVKYNLSGAAPEPEPEPIL' A
#
# COMPACT_ATOMS: atom_id res chain seq x y z
N MET A 1 10.17 1.25 5.54
CA MET A 1 9.31 2.20 6.28
C MET A 1 8.41 3.06 5.39
N ILE A 2 8.81 3.39 4.14
CA ILE A 2 8.02 4.24 3.22
C ILE A 2 6.64 3.62 2.89
N VAL A 3 6.60 2.31 2.64
CA VAL A 3 5.37 1.57 2.32
C VAL A 3 4.31 1.66 3.40
N SER A 4 4.71 1.35 4.64
CA SER A 4 3.83 1.36 5.80
C SER A 4 3.27 2.76 6.06
N ALA A 5 4.06 3.81 5.87
CA ALA A 5 3.61 5.19 6.01
C ALA A 5 2.57 5.59 4.94
N LYS A 6 2.77 5.20 3.67
CA LYS A 6 1.80 5.46 2.60
C LYS A 6 0.49 4.71 2.84
N ARG A 7 0.56 3.45 3.29
CA ARG A 7 -0.62 2.66 3.63
C ARG A 7 -1.37 3.20 4.85
N ALA A 8 -0.66 3.64 5.88
CA ALA A 8 -1.27 4.26 7.06
C ALA A 8 -2.09 5.51 6.69
N ARG A 9 -1.60 6.34 5.75
CA ARG A 9 -2.35 7.48 5.24
C ARG A 9 -3.61 7.09 4.48
N GLN A 10 -3.58 6.00 3.69
CA GLN A 10 -4.78 5.47 3.03
C GLN A 10 -5.83 5.02 4.05
N LEU A 11 -5.41 4.31 5.11
CA LEU A 11 -6.30 3.85 6.18
C LEU A 11 -6.90 5.02 6.96
N GLN A 12 -6.13 6.10 7.17
CA GLN A 12 -6.66 7.35 7.75
C GLN A 12 -7.68 8.02 6.82
N GLY A 13 -7.50 7.92 5.50
CA GLY A 13 -8.45 8.41 4.50
C GLY A 13 -9.70 7.54 4.30
N GLY A 14 -9.93 6.54 5.15
CA GLY A 14 -11.11 5.67 5.08
C GLY A 14 -10.96 4.45 4.17
N ALA A 15 -9.75 4.15 3.68
CA ALA A 15 -9.52 2.91 2.94
C ALA A 15 -9.80 1.68 3.82
N ARG A 16 -10.39 0.64 3.23
CA ARG A 16 -10.68 -0.61 3.94
C ARG A 16 -9.39 -1.37 4.28
N PRO A 17 -9.22 -1.83 5.54
CA PRO A 17 -8.17 -2.77 5.90
C PRO A 17 -8.32 -4.08 5.11
N ALA A 18 -7.20 -4.64 4.66
CA ALA A 18 -7.13 -5.94 3.99
C ALA A 18 -7.14 -7.10 5.00
N LEU A 19 -6.77 -6.84 6.26
CA LEU A 19 -6.84 -7.81 7.35
C LEU A 19 -7.85 -7.33 8.40
N PRO A 20 -8.65 -8.22 9.02
CA PRO A 20 -9.29 -7.91 10.30
C PRO A 20 -8.21 -7.58 11.33
N THR A 21 -8.17 -6.33 11.75
CA THR A 21 -7.17 -5.80 12.67
C THR A 21 -7.76 -5.72 14.08
N SER A 22 -7.01 -6.15 15.09
CA SER A 22 -7.39 -5.95 16.49
C SER A 22 -7.12 -4.52 16.99
N SER A 23 -6.38 -3.70 16.24
CA SER A 23 -5.89 -2.39 16.69
C SER A 23 -6.38 -1.26 15.80
N LYS A 24 -7.05 -0.26 16.39
CA LYS A 24 -7.58 0.90 15.65
C LYS A 24 -6.51 1.88 15.14
N LYS A 25 -5.23 1.65 15.47
CA LYS A 25 -4.13 2.55 15.09
C LYS A 25 -3.68 2.28 13.65
N PRO A 26 -3.85 3.21 12.69
CA PRO A 26 -3.64 2.96 11.27
C PRO A 26 -2.18 2.61 10.90
N THR A 27 -1.20 3.12 11.64
CA THR A 27 0.21 2.76 11.47
C THR A 27 0.52 1.31 11.86
N VAL A 28 -0.15 0.79 12.89
CA VAL A 28 0.01 -0.61 13.33
C VAL A 28 -0.58 -1.54 12.28
N VAL A 29 -1.79 -1.24 11.82
CA VAL A 29 -2.46 -1.99 10.74
C VAL A 29 -1.60 -2.00 9.48
N ALA A 30 -1.09 -0.84 9.06
CA ALA A 30 -0.24 -0.74 7.89
C ALA A 30 1.07 -1.53 8.03
N MET A 31 1.70 -1.53 9.21
CA MET A 31 2.89 -2.35 9.45
C MET A 31 2.57 -3.85 9.42
N GLU A 32 1.44 -4.25 9.97
CA GLU A 32 1.03 -5.65 10.02
C GLU A 32 0.67 -6.19 8.64
N GLU A 33 -0.05 -5.38 7.83
CA GLU A 33 -0.34 -5.71 6.44
C GLU A 33 0.94 -5.79 5.59
N VAL A 34 1.91 -4.88 5.80
CA VAL A 34 3.20 -4.93 5.08
C VAL A 34 4.01 -6.14 5.48
N ARG A 35 4.07 -6.46 6.78
CA ARG A 35 4.80 -7.63 7.30
C ARG A 35 4.24 -8.94 6.76
N ARG A 36 2.93 -9.03 6.54
CA ARG A 36 2.26 -10.19 5.96
C ARG A 36 2.26 -10.20 4.43
N GLY A 37 2.84 -9.18 3.77
CA GLY A 37 2.82 -9.05 2.31
C GLY A 37 1.43 -8.81 1.71
N LEU A 38 0.46 -8.40 2.53
CA LEU A 38 -0.94 -8.19 2.14
C LEU A 38 -1.22 -6.79 1.61
N VAL A 39 -0.27 -5.86 1.73
CA VAL A 39 -0.34 -4.57 1.03
C VAL A 39 -0.07 -4.82 -0.45
N LYS A 40 -1.11 -5.20 -1.19
CA LYS A 40 -1.12 -5.07 -2.64
C LYS A 40 -1.02 -3.59 -2.95
N TYR A 41 0.16 -3.14 -3.37
CA TYR A 41 0.39 -1.82 -3.93
C TYR A 41 -0.43 -1.66 -5.22
N ASN A 42 -1.74 -1.48 -5.10
CA ASN A 42 -2.48 -0.78 -6.12
C ASN A 42 -2.10 0.69 -5.94
N LEU A 43 -1.03 1.09 -6.61
CA LEU A 43 -0.79 2.48 -6.93
C LEU A 43 -2.03 2.91 -7.72
N SER A 44 -3.02 3.51 -7.04
CA SER A 44 -4.17 4.13 -7.71
C SER A 44 -3.67 5.43 -8.36
N GLY A 45 -2.86 5.24 -9.39
CA GLY A 45 -1.99 6.17 -10.07
C GLY A 45 -1.02 5.26 -10.81
N ALA A 46 -1.18 5.15 -12.13
CA ALA A 46 -0.52 4.19 -12.99
C ALA A 46 0.93 3.89 -12.55
N ALA A 47 1.29 2.60 -12.47
CA ALA A 47 2.69 2.26 -12.69
C ALA A 47 3.06 2.88 -14.06
N PRO A 48 4.18 3.61 -14.20
CA PRO A 48 4.66 3.91 -15.54
C PRO A 48 4.86 2.57 -16.22
N GLU A 49 4.00 2.30 -17.20
CA GLU A 49 4.17 1.19 -18.13
C GLU A 49 5.58 1.34 -18.69
N PRO A 50 6.42 0.30 -18.68
CA PRO A 50 7.75 0.41 -19.27
C PRO A 50 7.54 0.65 -20.76
N GLU A 51 7.68 1.91 -21.20
CA GLU A 51 7.64 2.23 -22.61
C GLU A 51 8.78 1.44 -23.29
N PRO A 52 8.48 0.60 -24.29
CA PRO A 52 9.51 -0.17 -24.97
C PRO A 52 10.46 0.80 -25.66
N GLU A 53 11.72 0.79 -25.26
CA GLU A 53 12.78 1.56 -25.91
C GLU A 53 12.80 1.21 -27.41
N PRO A 54 12.71 2.20 -28.32
CA PRO A 54 12.78 1.93 -29.74
C PRO A 54 14.18 1.38 -30.07
N ILE A 55 14.23 0.12 -30.48
CA ILE A 55 15.40 -0.49 -31.09
C ILE A 55 15.62 0.20 -32.45
N LEU A 56 16.83 0.74 -32.62
CA LEU A 56 17.40 1.42 -33.79
C LEU A 56 16.86 1.01 -35.16
#